data_AF-A0A932PEK9-F1
#
_entry.id   AF-A0A932PEK9-F1
#
_cell.length_a   1.000
_cell.length_b   1.000
_cell.length_c   1.000
_cell.angle_alpha   90.00
_cell.angle_beta   90.00
_cell.angle_gamma   90.00
#
_symmetry.space_group_name_H-M   'P 1'
#
loop_
_entity.id
_entity.type
_entity.pdbx_description
1 polymer ?
#
loop_
_entity_poly.entity_id
_entity_poly.type
_entity_poly.pdbx_seq_one_letter_code
_entity_poly.pdbx_strand_id
1 'polypeptide(L)'
;MTNVGLIFAQAAPPAPSLAPLVQRVVQGELWAPPGSIHGLWLVLLAWFAVLAIVAACIQRDWPRWLRGLVDIRAHLEQIGAGLDILRRNKRPLWILLTAGVVSWTSWSLGWWFIWKHSSADAEMERTEWEAMLAIRNNSAVAFAGAHALTAGLVPLRALTSLADLTPLLIGACLVLFARSDVVAQHLRGQLRPAEHVGLRRRMGTVWVGLVVLVGYRVVTFLTNPAAAPIGGCLWIDSLILPALVLVGDALLLSWVLTEFGRSLRRHLDWRPDDTAALVRMVPSVMWVCASVNPGRYLTLGLVIWEFQLSSPAAPTFPASRWSPILWCSALAQVCGLAWFALPGVLTVWRTGGLGHKFHGLIRLFRQAGGKVVGLAGLGLVMNVLALVPFYFLFGSMQAEPWSLLGAASYGYYAQLLVSLVLMVGVTELARQELGLEDEPRYSPLVPELLEAVGVERRA
;
A
#
# COMPACT_ATOMS: atom_id res chain seq x y z
N MET A 1 38.28 19.79 -44.18
CA MET A 1 38.53 20.17 -42.77
C MET A 1 37.60 21.31 -42.45
N THR A 2 36.39 20.97 -42.01
CA THR A 2 35.27 21.90 -41.83
C THR A 2 35.10 22.19 -40.34
N ASN A 3 35.40 23.43 -39.96
CA ASN A 3 35.05 24.01 -38.67
C ASN A 3 33.52 24.04 -38.54
N VAL A 4 32.98 23.27 -37.60
CA VAL A 4 31.56 23.30 -37.24
C VAL A 4 31.41 24.26 -36.06
N GLY A 5 30.61 25.31 -36.28
CA GLY A 5 30.33 26.34 -35.30
C GLY A 5 29.64 25.80 -34.05
N LEU A 6 30.22 26.12 -32.90
CA LEU A 6 29.56 26.16 -31.60
C LEU A 6 28.47 27.23 -31.64
N ILE A 7 27.28 26.85 -32.10
CA ILE A 7 26.04 27.55 -31.76
C ILE A 7 25.70 27.10 -30.35
N PHE A 8 25.96 27.98 -29.37
CA PHE A 8 25.25 27.95 -28.11
C PHE A 8 23.77 28.07 -28.43
N ALA A 9 23.08 26.93 -28.53
CA ALA A 9 21.65 26.91 -28.35
C ALA A 9 21.41 27.42 -26.93
N GLN A 10 20.94 28.67 -26.81
CA GLN A 10 20.21 29.09 -25.64
C GLN A 10 19.16 28.02 -25.39
N ALA A 11 19.38 27.21 -24.35
CA ALA A 11 18.41 26.22 -23.93
C ALA A 11 17.09 26.99 -23.76
N ALA A 12 16.07 26.58 -24.52
CA ALA A 12 14.71 27.02 -24.26
C ALA A 12 14.46 26.86 -22.75
N PRO A 13 13.75 27.81 -22.11
CA PRO A 13 13.44 27.68 -20.68
C PRO A 13 12.92 26.26 -20.41
N PRO A 14 13.39 25.59 -19.34
CA PRO A 14 12.99 24.22 -19.07
C PRO A 14 11.47 24.17 -19.08
N ALA A 15 10.94 23.33 -19.99
CA ALA A 15 9.52 23.14 -20.12
C ALA A 15 8.99 22.55 -18.81
N PRO A 16 7.78 22.95 -18.40
CA PRO A 16 7.30 22.69 -17.05
C PRO A 16 7.27 21.21 -16.70
N SER A 17 7.79 20.88 -15.51
CA SER A 17 7.88 19.48 -15.06
C SER A 17 6.56 19.03 -14.40
N LEU A 18 5.93 17.98 -14.94
CA LEU A 18 4.78 17.24 -14.35
C LEU A 18 5.20 16.26 -13.24
N ALA A 19 6.49 16.26 -12.96
CA ALA A 19 7.18 15.48 -11.97
C ALA A 19 6.65 15.50 -10.53
N PRO A 20 6.32 16.66 -9.91
CA PRO A 20 5.79 16.68 -8.56
C PRO A 20 4.47 15.92 -8.47
N LEU A 21 3.69 15.89 -9.55
CA LEU A 21 2.38 15.25 -9.61
C LEU A 21 2.50 13.75 -9.87
N VAL A 22 3.41 13.31 -10.75
CA VAL A 22 3.79 11.89 -10.90
C VAL A 22 4.30 11.36 -9.56
N GLN A 23 5.11 12.12 -8.84
CA GLN A 23 5.68 11.73 -7.57
C GLN A 23 4.65 11.69 -6.43
N ARG A 24 3.65 12.58 -6.43
CA ARG A 24 2.51 12.54 -5.48
C ARG A 24 1.59 11.34 -5.72
N VAL A 25 1.38 10.97 -6.99
CA VAL A 25 0.67 9.74 -7.36
C VAL A 25 1.47 8.49 -6.99
N VAL A 26 2.80 8.51 -7.20
CA VAL A 26 3.73 7.48 -6.70
C VAL A 26 3.59 7.34 -5.18
N GLN A 27 3.47 8.45 -4.45
CA GLN A 27 3.29 8.50 -2.99
C GLN A 27 1.86 8.18 -2.52
N GLY A 28 0.98 7.77 -3.44
CA GLY A 28 -0.32 7.25 -3.09
C GLY A 28 -1.28 8.31 -2.55
N GLU A 29 -1.24 9.57 -3.00
CA GLU A 29 -2.34 10.54 -2.83
C GLU A 29 -3.36 10.39 -3.98
N LEU A 30 -4.65 10.23 -3.67
CA LEU A 30 -5.73 10.31 -4.67
C LEU A 30 -6.52 11.54 -4.29
N TRP A 31 -6.50 12.49 -5.20
CA TRP A 31 -7.22 13.74 -5.09
C TRP A 31 -8.70 13.49 -5.35
N ALA A 32 -9.56 14.26 -4.69
CA ALA A 32 -10.97 14.29 -5.02
C ALA A 32 -11.10 14.60 -6.53
N PRO A 33 -11.73 13.73 -7.33
CA PRO A 33 -11.90 14.04 -8.73
C PRO A 33 -12.74 15.33 -8.85
N PRO A 34 -12.36 16.28 -9.73
CA PRO A 34 -13.16 17.48 -9.93
C PRO A 34 -14.56 17.10 -10.40
N GLY A 35 -15.58 17.53 -9.66
CA GLY A 35 -16.97 17.14 -9.85
C GLY A 35 -17.76 17.07 -8.54
N SER A 36 -18.96 16.50 -8.62
CA SER A 36 -19.87 16.41 -7.47
C SER A 36 -19.44 15.29 -6.51
N ILE A 37 -19.07 15.65 -5.28
CA ILE A 37 -18.85 14.75 -4.13
C ILE A 37 -20.05 13.79 -3.96
N HIS A 38 -21.26 14.26 -4.28
CA HIS A 38 -22.47 13.43 -4.24
C HIS A 38 -22.40 12.25 -5.22
N GLY A 39 -21.79 12.42 -6.40
CA GLY A 39 -21.59 11.34 -7.36
C GLY A 39 -20.70 10.23 -6.79
N LEU A 40 -19.59 10.60 -6.14
CA LEU A 40 -18.70 9.63 -5.50
C LEU A 40 -19.38 8.91 -4.33
N TRP A 41 -20.17 9.62 -3.52
CA TRP A 41 -20.99 9.02 -2.47
C TRP A 41 -22.01 8.02 -3.01
N LEU A 42 -22.74 8.37 -4.08
CA LEU A 42 -23.72 7.48 -4.70
C LEU A 42 -23.06 6.22 -5.24
N VAL A 43 -21.90 6.33 -5.89
CA VAL A 43 -21.12 5.17 -6.35
C VAL A 43 -20.68 4.31 -5.17
N LEU A 44 -20.19 4.93 -4.09
CA LEU A 44 -19.74 4.21 -2.90
C LEU A 44 -20.88 3.46 -2.22
N LEU A 45 -22.05 4.10 -2.06
CA LEU A 45 -23.26 3.49 -1.51
C LEU A 45 -23.77 2.36 -2.40
N ALA A 46 -23.83 2.58 -3.72
CA ALA A 46 -24.24 1.56 -4.67
C ALA A 46 -23.31 0.35 -4.64
N TRP A 47 -21.99 0.58 -4.58
CA TRP A 47 -21.02 -0.50 -4.49
C TRP A 47 -21.11 -1.24 -3.15
N PHE A 48 -21.28 -0.54 -2.04
CA PHE A 48 -21.47 -1.18 -0.74
C PHE A 48 -22.75 -2.04 -0.71
N ALA A 49 -23.83 -1.58 -1.36
CA ALA A 49 -25.04 -2.37 -1.54
C ALA A 49 -24.78 -3.63 -2.38
N VAL A 50 -24.01 -3.52 -3.48
CA VAL A 50 -23.59 -4.69 -4.28
C VAL A 50 -22.78 -5.66 -3.44
N LEU A 51 -21.79 -5.19 -2.68
CA LEU A 51 -20.98 -6.03 -1.78
C LEU A 51 -21.84 -6.74 -0.73
N ALA A 52 -22.78 -6.01 -0.13
CA ALA A 52 -23.72 -6.56 0.84
C ALA A 52 -24.57 -7.68 0.23
N ILE A 53 -25.15 -7.44 -0.96
CA ILE A 53 -25.96 -8.42 -1.69
C ILE A 53 -25.14 -9.66 -2.05
N VAL A 54 -23.94 -9.48 -2.61
CA VAL A 54 -23.06 -10.59 -2.99
C VAL A 54 -22.65 -11.41 -1.76
N ALA A 55 -22.26 -10.77 -0.67
CA ALA A 55 -21.92 -11.45 0.58
C ALA A 55 -23.11 -12.25 1.13
N ALA A 56 -24.31 -11.70 1.05
CA ALA A 56 -25.52 -12.38 1.50
C ALA A 56 -25.85 -13.61 0.64
N CYS A 57 -25.71 -13.51 -0.69
CA CYS A 57 -25.84 -14.65 -1.60
C CYS A 57 -24.84 -15.76 -1.28
N ILE A 58 -23.63 -15.42 -0.84
CA ILE A 58 -22.60 -16.39 -0.46
C ILE A 58 -22.90 -17.05 0.90
N GLN A 59 -23.37 -16.29 1.90
CA GLN A 59 -23.54 -16.76 3.28
C GLN A 59 -24.72 -17.74 3.47
N ARG A 60 -25.72 -17.76 2.57
CA ARG A 60 -26.94 -18.61 2.59
C ARG A 60 -27.88 -18.42 3.81
N ASP A 61 -27.37 -18.18 5.01
CA ASP A 61 -28.12 -17.89 6.24
C ASP A 61 -28.33 -16.37 6.39
N TRP A 62 -29.47 -15.89 5.86
CA TRP A 62 -29.82 -14.47 5.83
C TRP A 62 -29.96 -13.82 7.23
N PRO A 63 -30.66 -14.42 8.22
CA PRO A 63 -30.72 -13.87 9.57
C PRO A 63 -29.36 -13.72 10.26
N ARG A 64 -28.43 -14.66 10.04
CA ARG A 64 -27.06 -14.53 10.57
C ARG A 64 -26.27 -13.46 9.84
N TRP A 65 -26.46 -13.31 8.52
CA TRP A 65 -25.83 -12.25 7.73
C TRP A 65 -26.27 -10.86 8.18
N LEU A 66 -27.59 -10.61 8.30
CA LEU A 66 -28.13 -9.32 8.75
C LEU A 66 -27.65 -8.95 10.15
N ARG A 67 -27.67 -9.90 11.10
CA ARG A 67 -27.14 -9.69 12.45
C ARG A 67 -25.67 -9.33 12.39
N GLY A 68 -24.86 -10.10 11.65
CA GLY A 68 -23.44 -9.80 11.49
C GLY A 68 -23.15 -8.43 10.89
N LEU A 69 -23.99 -7.94 9.96
CA LEU A 69 -23.84 -6.63 9.34
C LEU A 69 -24.07 -5.47 10.32
N VAL A 70 -25.05 -5.61 11.22
CA VAL A 70 -25.50 -4.53 12.11
C VAL A 70 -24.97 -4.68 13.54
N ASP A 71 -24.22 -5.74 13.85
CA ASP A 71 -23.63 -5.98 15.18
C ASP A 71 -22.43 -5.07 15.45
N ILE A 72 -22.71 -3.78 15.67
CA ILE A 72 -21.71 -2.75 15.98
C ILE A 72 -20.89 -3.15 17.20
N ARG A 73 -21.50 -3.79 18.19
CA ARG A 73 -20.80 -4.26 19.39
C ARG A 73 -19.73 -5.29 19.02
N ALA A 74 -20.07 -6.32 18.23
CA ALA A 74 -19.09 -7.30 17.79
C ALA A 74 -17.98 -6.66 16.93
N HIS A 75 -18.29 -5.69 16.07
CA HIS A 75 -17.26 -4.97 15.31
C HIS A 75 -16.31 -4.17 16.21
N LEU A 76 -16.83 -3.51 17.25
CA LEU A 76 -16.01 -2.79 18.23
C LEU A 76 -15.19 -3.75 19.09
N GLU A 77 -15.73 -4.92 19.46
CA GLU A 77 -14.99 -5.97 20.16
C GLU A 77 -13.83 -6.52 19.30
N GLN A 78 -14.03 -6.69 17.98
CA GLN A 78 -12.96 -7.06 17.04
C GLN A 78 -11.88 -5.99 16.94
N ILE A 79 -12.28 -4.71 16.88
CA ILE A 79 -11.36 -3.57 16.90
C ILE A 79 -10.59 -3.52 18.24
N GLY A 80 -11.26 -3.74 19.35
CA GLY A 80 -10.66 -3.80 20.69
C GLY A 80 -9.63 -4.93 20.81
N ALA A 81 -9.99 -6.13 20.36
CA ALA A 81 -9.06 -7.26 20.29
C ALA A 81 -7.86 -6.94 19.39
N GLY A 82 -8.09 -6.25 18.26
CA GLY A 82 -7.04 -5.80 17.37
C GLY A 82 -6.09 -4.78 18.00
N LEU A 83 -6.65 -3.82 18.76
CA LEU A 83 -5.87 -2.87 19.56
C LEU A 83 -5.03 -3.59 20.61
N ASP A 84 -5.56 -4.62 21.27
CA ASP A 84 -4.80 -5.36 22.29
C ASP A 84 -3.66 -6.19 21.68
N ILE A 85 -3.82 -6.70 20.47
CA ILE A 85 -2.72 -7.33 19.72
C ILE A 85 -1.67 -6.28 19.33
N LEU A 86 -2.09 -5.13 18.81
CA LEU A 86 -1.17 -4.03 18.44
C LEU A 86 -0.43 -3.47 19.66
N ARG A 87 -1.09 -3.40 20.82
CA ARG A 87 -0.49 -3.01 22.11
C ARG A 87 0.57 -4.01 22.56
N ARG A 88 0.39 -5.31 22.29
CA ARG A 88 1.35 -6.36 22.60
C ARG A 88 2.51 -6.38 21.61
N ASN A 89 2.24 -6.18 20.32
CA ASN A 89 3.25 -6.06 19.28
C ASN A 89 3.31 -4.63 18.73
N LYS A 90 3.95 -3.73 19.49
CA LYS A 90 4.08 -2.30 19.13
C LYS A 90 5.09 -2.07 18.00
N ARG A 91 5.90 -3.07 17.65
CA ARG A 91 7.03 -2.93 16.74
C ARG A 91 6.62 -2.48 15.33
N PRO A 92 5.62 -3.09 14.66
CA PRO A 92 5.17 -2.61 13.35
C PRO A 92 4.68 -1.17 13.39
N LEU A 93 3.89 -0.80 14.41
CA LEU A 93 3.38 0.56 14.58
C LEU A 93 4.52 1.58 14.65
N TRP A 94 5.50 1.37 15.53
CA TRP A 94 6.60 2.32 15.69
C TRP A 94 7.48 2.42 14.45
N ILE A 95 7.84 1.30 13.83
CA ILE A 95 8.65 1.30 12.62
C ILE A 95 7.93 2.04 11.48
N LEU A 96 6.64 1.75 11.27
CA LEU A 96 5.84 2.39 10.23
C LEU A 96 5.64 3.89 10.50
N LEU A 97 5.38 4.27 11.76
CA LEU A 97 5.25 5.67 12.14
C LEU A 97 6.57 6.43 11.96
N THR A 98 7.69 5.88 12.44
CA THR A 98 9.01 6.49 12.26
C THR A 98 9.37 6.61 10.79
N ALA A 99 9.18 5.55 10.00
CA ALA A 99 9.44 5.60 8.56
C ALA A 99 8.51 6.59 7.84
N GLY A 100 7.24 6.69 8.26
CA GLY A 100 6.27 7.69 7.82
C GLY A 100 6.77 9.11 8.08
N VAL A 101 7.09 9.42 9.33
CA VAL A 101 7.59 10.74 9.74
C VAL A 101 8.86 11.10 8.98
N VAL A 102 9.85 10.21 8.92
CA VAL A 102 11.10 10.47 8.20
C VAL A 102 10.84 10.70 6.70
N SER A 103 9.94 9.93 6.07
CA SER A 103 9.63 10.07 4.65
C SER A 103 8.93 11.40 4.38
N TRP A 104 7.90 11.73 5.15
CA TRP A 104 7.16 12.99 5.00
C TRP A 104 8.01 14.20 5.32
N THR A 105 8.81 14.18 6.40
CA THR A 105 9.72 15.28 6.73
C THR A 105 10.79 15.47 5.67
N SER A 106 11.40 14.38 5.17
CA SER A 106 12.40 14.47 4.09
C SER A 106 11.79 15.04 2.82
N TRP A 107 10.56 14.64 2.50
CA TRP A 107 9.80 15.15 1.37
C TRP A 107 9.48 16.64 1.51
N SER A 108 8.91 17.06 2.65
CA SER A 108 8.59 18.46 2.91
C SER A 108 9.83 19.36 2.88
N LEU A 109 10.97 18.88 3.40
CA LEU A 109 12.24 19.59 3.31
C LEU A 109 12.73 19.70 1.87
N GLY A 110 12.72 18.60 1.12
CA GLY A 110 13.10 18.59 -0.29
C GLY A 110 12.26 19.56 -1.11
N TRP A 111 10.94 19.53 -0.93
CA TRP A 111 10.01 20.46 -1.58
C TRP A 111 10.29 21.92 -1.19
N TRP A 112 10.52 22.21 0.10
CA TRP A 112 10.86 23.56 0.56
C TRP A 112 12.16 24.09 -0.05
N PHE A 113 13.19 23.25 -0.16
CA PHE A 113 14.46 23.64 -0.78
C PHE A 113 14.30 23.94 -2.27
N ILE A 114 13.54 23.14 -3.01
CA ILE A 114 13.28 23.35 -4.45
C ILE A 114 12.48 24.63 -4.67
N TRP A 115 11.37 24.80 -3.94
CA TRP A 115 10.48 25.95 -4.06
C TRP A 115 11.21 27.27 -3.84
N LYS A 116 12.16 27.29 -2.89
CA LYS A 116 12.95 28.49 -2.59
C LYS A 116 13.97 28.85 -3.69
N HIS A 117 14.41 27.90 -4.52
CA HIS A 117 15.52 28.10 -5.47
C HIS A 117 15.13 28.06 -6.95
N SER A 118 13.95 27.56 -7.33
CA SER A 118 13.49 27.59 -8.74
C SER A 118 12.38 28.62 -8.93
N SER A 119 12.68 29.76 -9.57
CA SER A 119 11.70 30.83 -9.80
C SER A 119 10.75 30.59 -10.98
N ALA A 120 11.11 29.72 -11.93
CA ALA A 120 10.31 29.47 -13.14
C ALA A 120 9.39 28.24 -13.01
N ASP A 121 9.88 27.12 -12.44
CA ASP A 121 9.06 25.93 -12.24
C ASP A 121 8.04 26.10 -11.09
N ALA A 122 8.37 26.94 -10.10
CA ALA A 122 7.51 27.23 -8.96
C ALA A 122 6.21 27.95 -9.34
N GLU A 123 6.20 28.73 -10.43
CA GLU A 123 5.02 29.49 -10.85
C GLU A 123 3.93 28.59 -11.45
N MET A 124 4.32 27.54 -12.19
CA MET A 124 3.34 26.58 -12.72
C MET A 124 2.84 25.60 -11.66
N GLU A 125 3.73 25.07 -10.79
CA GLU A 125 3.28 24.29 -9.62
C GLU A 125 2.27 25.09 -8.79
N ARG A 126 2.50 26.39 -8.63
CA ARG A 126 1.58 27.29 -7.93
C ARG A 126 0.22 27.36 -8.61
N THR A 127 0.13 27.46 -9.93
CA THR A 127 -1.17 27.45 -10.62
C THR A 127 -1.97 26.15 -10.45
N GLU A 128 -1.30 24.99 -10.37
CA GLU A 128 -1.97 23.72 -10.09
C GLU A 128 -2.47 23.63 -8.64
N TRP A 129 -1.64 24.07 -7.69
CA TRP A 129 -2.03 24.18 -6.28
C TRP A 129 -3.18 25.17 -6.09
N GLU A 130 -3.17 26.29 -6.81
CA GLU A 130 -4.27 27.27 -6.80
C GLU A 130 -5.55 26.67 -7.39
N ALA A 131 -5.47 25.86 -8.45
CA ALA A 131 -6.62 25.11 -8.98
C ALA A 131 -7.18 24.09 -7.97
N MET A 132 -6.31 23.44 -7.18
CA MET A 132 -6.72 22.52 -6.12
C MET A 132 -7.33 23.26 -4.92
N LEU A 133 -6.76 24.40 -4.55
CA LEU A 133 -7.27 25.31 -3.53
C LEU A 133 -8.55 26.04 -3.98
N ALA A 134 -8.89 26.03 -5.27
CA ALA A 134 -10.16 26.57 -5.74
C ALA A 134 -11.37 25.85 -5.10
N ILE A 135 -11.24 24.55 -4.77
CA ILE A 135 -12.25 23.81 -4.00
C ILE A 135 -12.39 24.38 -2.57
N ARG A 136 -11.26 24.78 -1.95
CA ARG A 136 -11.23 25.39 -0.62
C ARG A 136 -11.97 26.73 -0.58
N ASN A 137 -11.94 27.51 -1.66
CA ASN A 137 -12.60 28.82 -1.73
C ASN A 137 -14.14 28.73 -1.54
N ASN A 138 -14.75 27.54 -1.66
CA ASN A 138 -16.17 27.35 -1.40
C ASN A 138 -16.48 27.17 0.10
N SER A 139 -15.65 26.44 0.86
CA SER A 139 -15.76 26.26 2.33
C SER A 139 -14.69 25.27 2.83
N ALA A 140 -14.11 25.49 4.01
CA ALA A 140 -13.24 24.53 4.68
C ALA A 140 -13.96 23.19 4.97
N VAL A 141 -15.27 23.21 5.21
CA VAL A 141 -16.09 22.01 5.42
C VAL A 141 -16.22 21.21 4.13
N ALA A 142 -16.47 21.89 3.01
CA ALA A 142 -16.57 21.25 1.69
C ALA A 142 -15.23 20.63 1.29
N PHE A 143 -14.14 21.35 1.51
CA PHE A 143 -12.78 20.85 1.34
C PHE A 143 -12.51 19.60 2.19
N ALA A 144 -12.80 19.67 3.49
CA ALA A 144 -12.62 18.54 4.40
C ALA A 144 -13.43 17.31 3.98
N GLY A 145 -14.71 17.49 3.65
CA GLY A 145 -15.57 16.40 3.19
C GLY A 145 -15.08 15.74 1.91
N ALA A 146 -14.67 16.54 0.91
CA ALA A 146 -14.19 16.03 -0.38
C ALA A 146 -12.92 15.18 -0.23
N HIS A 147 -11.92 15.73 0.46
CA HIS A 147 -10.61 15.11 0.57
C HIS A 147 -10.59 13.97 1.58
N ALA A 148 -11.30 14.09 2.71
CA ALA A 148 -11.42 12.99 3.67
C ALA A 148 -12.17 11.80 3.07
N LEU A 149 -13.23 12.03 2.30
CA LEU A 149 -13.95 10.96 1.59
C LEU A 149 -13.04 10.24 0.61
N THR A 150 -12.34 11.01 -0.25
CA THR A 150 -11.53 10.43 -1.32
C THR A 150 -10.30 9.70 -0.77
N ALA A 151 -9.62 10.27 0.21
CA ALA A 151 -8.49 9.63 0.88
C ALA A 151 -8.93 8.40 1.70
N GLY A 152 -10.16 8.43 2.24
CA GLY A 152 -10.77 7.38 3.05
C GLY A 152 -11.39 6.21 2.28
N LEU A 153 -11.53 6.28 0.94
CA LEU A 153 -12.18 5.23 0.12
C LEU A 153 -11.58 3.84 0.29
N VAL A 154 -10.28 3.76 0.60
CA VAL A 154 -9.56 2.50 0.80
C VAL A 154 -9.09 2.41 2.25
N PRO A 155 -9.79 1.65 3.12
CA PRO A 155 -9.48 1.61 4.54
C PRO A 155 -8.10 1.06 4.89
N LEU A 156 -7.46 0.34 3.97
CA LEU A 156 -6.12 -0.25 4.13
C LEU A 156 -5.08 0.40 3.21
N ARG A 157 -5.36 1.62 2.70
CA ARG A 157 -4.51 2.32 1.74
C ARG A 157 -3.07 2.47 2.21
N ALA A 158 -2.88 2.93 3.45
CA ALA A 158 -1.57 3.20 4.01
C ALA A 158 -0.72 1.92 4.15
N LEU A 159 -1.35 0.77 4.42
CA LEU A 159 -0.67 -0.52 4.54
C LEU A 159 -0.40 -1.21 3.19
N THR A 160 -1.14 -0.84 2.16
CA THR A 160 -0.95 -1.36 0.79
C THR A 160 -0.08 -0.43 -0.06
N SER A 161 0.42 0.65 0.54
CA SER A 161 1.24 1.71 -0.09
C SER A 161 2.57 1.91 0.64
N LEU A 162 3.08 0.87 1.29
CA LEU A 162 4.25 0.96 2.17
C LEU A 162 5.56 1.24 1.42
N ALA A 163 5.61 0.95 0.12
CA ALA A 163 6.76 1.29 -0.71
C ALA A 163 7.03 2.81 -0.70
N ASP A 164 6.06 3.66 -0.38
CA ASP A 164 6.25 5.12 -0.30
C ASP A 164 7.19 5.52 0.83
N LEU A 165 7.34 4.63 1.82
CA LEU A 165 8.25 4.81 2.92
C LEU A 165 9.67 4.39 2.51
N THR A 166 10.39 5.27 1.82
CA THR A 166 11.77 5.01 1.33
C THR A 166 12.73 4.47 2.41
N PRO A 167 12.73 4.96 3.67
CA PRO A 167 13.54 4.37 4.74
C PRO A 167 13.20 2.90 5.00
N LEU A 168 11.93 2.52 4.87
CA LEU A 168 11.46 1.15 5.04
C LEU A 168 11.94 0.26 3.87
N LEU A 169 11.90 0.76 2.63
CA LEU A 169 12.45 0.05 1.47
C LEU A 169 13.97 -0.18 1.59
N ILE A 170 14.73 0.84 2.00
CA ILE A 170 16.17 0.70 2.25
C ILE A 170 16.42 -0.34 3.35
N GLY A 171 15.72 -0.23 4.47
CA GLY A 171 15.82 -1.19 5.57
C GLY A 171 15.49 -2.61 5.14
N ALA A 172 14.41 -2.80 4.37
CA ALA A 172 14.02 -4.11 3.84
C ALA A 172 15.08 -4.69 2.90
N CYS A 173 15.67 -3.87 2.03
CA CYS A 173 16.75 -4.27 1.13
C CYS A 173 17.99 -4.76 1.91
N LEU A 174 18.42 -3.99 2.91
CA LEU A 174 19.57 -4.33 3.77
C LEU A 174 19.31 -5.60 4.59
N VAL A 175 18.11 -5.73 5.16
CA VAL A 175 17.74 -6.89 5.99
C VAL A 175 17.63 -8.16 5.14
N LEU A 176 17.01 -8.10 3.96
CA LEU A 176 16.94 -9.23 3.02
C LEU A 176 18.33 -9.68 2.60
N PHE A 177 19.22 -8.74 2.29
CA PHE A 177 20.62 -9.04 1.97
C PHE A 177 21.33 -9.70 3.15
N ALA A 178 21.30 -9.09 4.33
CA ALA A 178 22.00 -9.61 5.51
C ALA A 178 21.47 -10.97 5.98
N ARG A 179 20.19 -11.26 5.76
CA ARG A 179 19.54 -12.51 6.19
C ARG A 179 19.57 -13.60 5.13
N SER A 180 19.97 -13.31 3.88
CA SER A 180 19.88 -14.29 2.79
C SER A 180 20.66 -15.58 3.08
N ASP A 181 21.87 -15.43 3.60
CA ASP A 181 22.78 -16.56 3.82
C ASP A 181 22.37 -17.37 5.05
N VAL A 182 21.96 -16.69 6.12
CA VAL A 182 21.46 -17.34 7.34
C VAL A 182 20.21 -18.17 7.04
N VAL A 183 19.27 -17.62 6.27
CA VAL A 183 18.05 -18.32 5.85
C VAL A 183 18.40 -19.49 4.94
N ALA A 184 19.30 -19.31 3.98
CA ALA A 184 19.72 -20.38 3.08
C ALA A 184 20.39 -21.55 3.85
N GLN A 185 21.29 -21.25 4.79
CA GLN A 185 21.97 -22.27 5.59
C GLN A 185 21.00 -23.01 6.51
N HIS A 186 20.14 -22.29 7.23
CA HIS A 186 19.18 -22.88 8.17
C HIS A 186 18.20 -23.83 7.48
N LEU A 187 17.72 -23.45 6.29
CA LEU A 187 16.68 -24.19 5.59
C LEU A 187 17.19 -25.31 4.68
N ARG A 188 18.51 -25.40 4.45
CA ARG A 188 19.10 -26.42 3.56
C ARG A 188 18.83 -27.84 4.02
N GLY A 189 18.74 -28.07 5.33
CA GLY A 189 18.45 -29.38 5.93
C GLY A 189 16.96 -29.65 6.19
N GLN A 190 16.09 -28.64 6.07
CA GLN A 190 14.67 -28.75 6.43
C GLN A 190 13.75 -28.83 5.21
N LEU A 191 14.16 -28.23 4.10
CA LEU A 191 13.37 -28.15 2.87
C LEU A 191 13.82 -29.18 1.85
N ARG A 192 12.89 -29.58 0.98
CA ARG A 192 13.23 -30.36 -0.22
C ARG A 192 14.16 -29.53 -1.12
N PRO A 193 15.12 -30.15 -1.84
CA PRO A 193 16.07 -29.43 -2.69
C PRO A 193 15.40 -28.48 -3.70
N ALA A 194 14.29 -28.90 -4.32
CA ALA A 194 13.55 -28.08 -5.27
C ALA A 194 12.90 -26.84 -4.61
N GLU A 195 12.36 -26.99 -3.40
CA GLU A 195 11.74 -25.90 -2.64
C GLU A 195 12.79 -24.89 -2.15
N HIS A 196 13.96 -25.39 -1.74
CA HIS A 196 15.09 -24.56 -1.34
C HIS A 196 15.58 -23.69 -2.51
N VAL A 197 15.78 -24.28 -3.70
CA VAL A 197 16.16 -23.54 -4.92
C VAL A 197 15.08 -22.52 -5.29
N GLY A 198 13.80 -22.90 -5.22
CA GLY A 198 12.69 -21.99 -5.49
C GLY A 198 12.65 -20.79 -4.54
N LEU A 199 12.84 -21.01 -3.24
CA LEU A 199 12.90 -19.94 -2.24
C LEU A 199 14.09 -19.00 -2.48
N ARG A 200 15.27 -19.55 -2.74
CA ARG A 200 16.48 -18.75 -3.02
C ARG A 200 16.31 -17.88 -4.25
N ARG A 201 15.74 -18.42 -5.34
CA ARG A 201 15.43 -17.64 -6.56
C ARG A 201 14.46 -16.52 -6.25
N ARG A 202 13.36 -16.79 -5.55
CA ARG A 202 12.37 -15.76 -5.18
C ARG A 202 12.98 -14.65 -4.32
N MET A 203 13.77 -15.02 -3.31
CA MET A 203 14.45 -14.05 -2.45
C MET A 203 15.40 -13.15 -3.26
N GLY A 204 16.18 -13.74 -4.17
CA GLY A 204 17.03 -13.00 -5.09
C GLY A 204 16.25 -12.06 -6.01
N THR A 205 15.16 -12.52 -6.62
CA THR A 205 14.30 -11.70 -7.49
C THR A 205 13.69 -10.52 -6.75
N VAL A 206 13.14 -10.76 -5.55
CA VAL A 206 12.57 -9.71 -4.70
C VAL A 206 13.65 -8.70 -4.32
N TRP A 207 14.82 -9.18 -3.90
CA TRP A 207 15.93 -8.31 -3.52
C TRP A 207 16.43 -7.44 -4.68
N VAL A 208 16.65 -8.02 -5.86
CA VAL A 208 17.03 -7.27 -7.07
C VAL A 208 15.98 -6.21 -7.40
N GLY A 209 14.69 -6.57 -7.35
CA GLY A 209 13.59 -5.62 -7.57
C GLY A 209 13.64 -4.43 -6.58
N LEU A 210 13.90 -4.68 -5.30
CA LEU A 210 14.07 -3.61 -4.31
C LEU A 210 15.29 -2.74 -4.58
N VAL A 211 16.43 -3.33 -4.92
CA VAL A 211 17.66 -2.56 -5.24
C VAL A 211 17.40 -1.63 -6.42
N VAL A 212 16.74 -2.12 -7.46
CA VAL A 212 16.36 -1.29 -8.63
C VAL A 212 15.41 -0.18 -8.21
N LEU A 213 14.36 -0.49 -7.41
CA LEU A 213 13.41 0.52 -6.95
C LEU A 213 14.06 1.59 -6.05
N VAL A 214 14.90 1.18 -5.10
CA VAL A 214 15.63 2.09 -4.20
C VAL A 214 16.62 2.94 -5.00
N GLY A 215 17.40 2.31 -5.88
CA GLY A 215 18.34 3.01 -6.75
C GLY A 215 17.63 4.04 -7.62
N TYR A 216 16.51 3.66 -8.24
CA TYR A 216 15.65 4.57 -9.00
C TYR A 216 15.21 5.76 -8.14
N ARG A 217 14.68 5.53 -6.93
CA ARG A 217 14.21 6.61 -6.03
C ARG A 217 15.32 7.54 -5.55
N VAL A 218 16.50 6.98 -5.24
CA VAL A 218 17.66 7.77 -4.83
C VAL A 218 18.16 8.62 -5.98
N VAL A 219 18.28 8.05 -7.18
CA VAL A 219 18.68 8.81 -8.37
C VAL A 219 17.67 9.92 -8.66
N THR A 220 16.36 9.63 -8.69
CA THR A 220 15.33 10.66 -8.91
C THR A 220 15.41 11.76 -7.85
N PHE A 221 15.60 11.40 -6.58
CA PHE A 221 15.74 12.38 -5.50
C PHE A 221 16.98 13.27 -5.66
N LEU A 222 18.11 12.72 -6.13
CA LEU A 222 19.36 13.44 -6.30
C LEU A 222 19.41 14.29 -7.58
N THR A 223 18.88 13.79 -8.70
CA THR A 223 19.02 14.45 -10.00
C THR A 223 18.07 15.61 -10.16
N ASN A 224 16.82 15.43 -9.73
CA ASN A 224 15.84 16.50 -9.65
C ASN A 224 14.67 15.95 -8.80
N PRO A 225 14.53 16.40 -7.53
CA PRO A 225 13.48 15.90 -6.65
C PRO A 225 12.08 16.35 -7.10
N ALA A 226 11.99 17.18 -8.13
CA ALA A 226 10.83 17.51 -8.91
C ALA A 226 11.05 17.13 -10.40
N ALA A 227 11.75 16.03 -10.72
CA ALA A 227 11.69 15.41 -12.05
C ALA A 227 10.88 14.11 -12.02
N ALA A 228 10.17 13.89 -13.12
CA ALA A 228 9.40 12.70 -13.37
C ALA A 228 10.39 11.53 -13.61
N PRO A 229 9.91 10.30 -13.87
CA PRO A 229 10.79 9.16 -14.10
C PRO A 229 11.90 9.47 -15.10
N ILE A 230 13.06 8.82 -14.88
CA ILE A 230 14.23 8.88 -15.76
C ILE A 230 13.77 8.42 -17.16
N GLY A 231 13.31 9.35 -17.99
CA GLY A 231 12.51 9.11 -19.19
C GLY A 231 13.33 8.53 -20.33
N GLY A 232 13.75 7.27 -20.18
CA GLY A 232 14.57 6.56 -21.16
C GLY A 232 13.78 5.65 -22.08
N CYS A 233 12.66 5.06 -21.62
CA CYS A 233 11.90 4.06 -22.39
C CYS A 233 10.40 4.00 -22.00
N LEU A 234 9.54 4.48 -22.90
CA LEU A 234 8.10 4.72 -22.70
C LEU A 234 7.31 3.53 -22.12
N TRP A 235 7.49 2.34 -22.69
CA TRP A 235 6.78 1.13 -22.24
C TRP A 235 7.39 0.47 -21.01
N ILE A 236 8.67 0.74 -20.77
CA ILE A 236 9.42 0.13 -19.69
C ILE A 236 9.05 0.84 -18.39
N ASP A 237 9.08 2.16 -18.34
CA ASP A 237 8.82 2.89 -17.09
C ASP A 237 7.35 2.77 -16.64
N SER A 238 6.39 2.83 -17.58
CA SER A 238 4.95 2.76 -17.30
C SER A 238 4.48 1.39 -16.79
N LEU A 239 5.24 0.32 -17.04
CA LEU A 239 4.93 -1.03 -16.57
C LEU A 239 5.85 -1.49 -15.45
N ILE A 240 7.16 -1.26 -15.60
CA ILE A 240 8.17 -1.71 -14.63
C ILE A 240 8.05 -0.93 -13.34
N LEU A 241 7.84 0.39 -13.36
CA LEU A 241 7.78 1.14 -12.11
C LEU A 241 6.57 0.74 -11.25
N PRO A 242 5.32 0.65 -11.76
CA PRO A 242 4.22 0.10 -10.97
C PRO A 242 4.47 -1.32 -10.50
N ALA A 243 5.09 -2.18 -11.31
CA ALA A 243 5.42 -3.55 -10.92
C ALA A 243 6.45 -3.58 -9.78
N LEU A 244 7.50 -2.76 -9.84
CA LEU A 244 8.51 -2.65 -8.78
C LEU A 244 7.90 -2.08 -7.49
N VAL A 245 7.08 -1.04 -7.60
CA VAL A 245 6.33 -0.47 -6.46
C VAL A 245 5.43 -1.53 -5.84
N LEU A 246 4.70 -2.31 -6.66
CA LEU A 246 3.86 -3.42 -6.20
C LEU A 246 4.67 -4.50 -5.46
N VAL A 247 5.87 -4.86 -5.95
CA VAL A 247 6.77 -5.79 -5.27
C VAL A 247 7.24 -5.22 -3.93
N GLY A 248 7.58 -3.93 -3.89
CA GLY A 248 7.95 -3.23 -2.65
C GLY A 248 6.81 -3.21 -1.63
N ASP A 249 5.61 -2.80 -2.06
CA ASP A 249 4.39 -2.80 -1.25
C ASP A 249 4.10 -4.20 -0.71
N ALA A 250 4.18 -5.21 -1.57
CA ALA A 250 3.90 -6.59 -1.22
C ALA A 250 4.88 -7.16 -0.21
N LEU A 251 6.17 -6.85 -0.36
CA LEU A 251 7.19 -7.29 0.58
C LEU A 251 6.98 -6.67 1.97
N LEU A 252 6.77 -5.36 2.00
CA LEU A 252 6.60 -4.61 3.25
C LEU A 252 5.30 -4.99 3.95
N LEU A 253 4.22 -5.18 3.21
CA LEU A 253 2.98 -5.71 3.76
C LEU A 253 3.15 -7.16 4.21
N SER A 254 3.89 -8.01 3.49
CA SER A 254 4.20 -9.38 3.92
C SER A 254 4.92 -9.38 5.28
N TRP A 255 5.83 -8.43 5.51
CA TRP A 255 6.46 -8.23 6.82
C TRP A 255 5.44 -7.90 7.91
N VAL A 256 4.55 -6.93 7.67
CA VAL A 256 3.49 -6.55 8.62
C VAL A 256 2.58 -7.74 8.95
N LEU A 257 2.12 -8.49 7.95
CA LEU A 257 1.28 -9.68 8.15
C LEU A 257 2.04 -10.78 8.90
N THR A 258 3.35 -10.94 8.65
CA THR A 258 4.19 -11.89 9.39
C THR A 258 4.31 -11.50 10.87
N GLU A 259 4.52 -10.21 11.17
CA GLU A 259 4.56 -9.68 12.54
C GLU A 259 3.23 -9.89 13.27
N PHE A 260 2.10 -9.68 12.61
CA PHE A 260 0.79 -9.96 13.18
C PHE A 260 0.55 -11.45 13.42
N GLY A 261 0.84 -12.31 12.44
CA GLY A 261 0.69 -13.75 12.63
C GLY A 261 1.59 -14.29 13.74
N ARG A 262 2.78 -13.70 13.95
CA ARG A 262 3.68 -14.01 15.08
C ARG A 262 3.08 -13.62 16.41
N SER A 263 2.52 -12.42 16.50
CA SER A 263 1.83 -11.93 17.70
C SER A 263 0.60 -12.79 18.07
N LEU A 264 -0.15 -13.28 17.08
CA LEU A 264 -1.29 -14.17 17.31
C LEU A 264 -0.87 -15.54 17.88
N ARG A 265 0.29 -16.04 17.46
CA ARG A 265 0.89 -17.29 17.96
C ARG A 265 1.66 -17.10 19.27
N ARG A 266 1.70 -15.88 19.82
CA ARG A 266 2.49 -15.52 21.03
C ARG A 266 3.99 -15.81 20.89
N HIS A 267 4.52 -15.74 19.66
CA HIS A 267 5.94 -15.88 19.37
C HIS A 267 6.52 -14.51 18.98
N LEU A 268 7.31 -13.91 19.89
CA LEU A 268 7.84 -12.55 19.69
C LEU A 268 9.27 -12.52 19.11
N ASP A 269 9.96 -13.65 19.07
CA ASP A 269 11.33 -13.76 18.53
C ASP A 269 11.32 -14.06 17.03
N TRP A 270 12.14 -13.34 16.26
CA TRP A 270 12.18 -13.49 14.80
C TRP A 270 13.02 -14.71 14.43
N ARG A 271 12.43 -15.66 13.71
CA ARG A 271 13.11 -16.89 13.28
C ARG A 271 13.46 -16.86 11.79
N PRO A 272 14.44 -17.65 11.32
CA PRO A 272 14.70 -17.80 9.89
C PRO A 272 13.46 -18.24 9.09
N ASP A 273 12.60 -19.06 9.69
CA ASP A 273 11.33 -19.50 9.11
C ASP A 273 10.37 -18.34 8.81
N ASP A 274 10.37 -17.30 9.65
CA ASP A 274 9.55 -16.11 9.43
C ASP A 274 10.00 -15.34 8.18
N THR A 275 11.31 -15.28 7.91
CA THR A 275 11.84 -14.68 6.68
C THR A 275 11.44 -15.49 5.45
N ALA A 276 11.47 -16.82 5.53
CA ALA A 276 11.00 -17.67 4.45
C ALA A 276 9.49 -17.54 4.21
N ALA A 277 8.70 -17.49 5.29
CA ALA A 277 7.26 -17.25 5.21
C ALA A 277 6.95 -15.90 4.55
N LEU A 278 7.65 -14.83 4.98
CA LEU A 278 7.56 -13.50 4.39
C LEU A 278 7.83 -13.52 2.89
N VAL A 279 8.93 -14.13 2.43
CA VAL A 279 9.26 -14.19 0.99
C VAL A 279 8.26 -15.05 0.20
N ARG A 280 7.76 -16.14 0.80
CA ARG A 280 6.74 -17.00 0.19
C ARG A 280 5.40 -16.29 0.04
N MET A 281 5.08 -15.37 0.92
CA MET A 281 3.83 -14.60 0.89
C MET A 281 3.83 -13.50 -0.18
N VAL A 282 5.00 -13.02 -0.63
CA VAL A 282 5.10 -11.88 -1.57
C VAL A 282 4.15 -11.99 -2.76
N PRO A 283 4.05 -13.11 -3.53
CA PRO A 283 3.14 -13.16 -4.68
C PRO A 283 1.66 -13.03 -4.29
N SER A 284 1.27 -13.62 -3.16
CA SER A 284 -0.11 -13.50 -2.64
C SER A 284 -0.40 -12.09 -2.15
N VAL A 285 0.60 -11.45 -1.53
CA VAL A 285 0.48 -10.09 -1.03
C VAL A 285 0.55 -9.07 -2.18
N MET A 286 1.25 -9.34 -3.28
CA MET A 286 1.16 -8.54 -4.52
C MET A 286 -0.29 -8.52 -5.01
N TRP A 287 -0.96 -9.67 -5.04
CA TRP A 287 -2.36 -9.70 -5.43
C TRP A 287 -3.25 -8.96 -4.44
N VAL A 288 -2.98 -9.03 -3.13
CA VAL A 288 -3.64 -8.18 -2.12
C VAL A 288 -3.45 -6.69 -2.41
N CYS A 289 -2.22 -6.22 -2.57
CA CYS A 289 -1.96 -4.80 -2.79
C CYS A 289 -2.67 -4.31 -4.06
N ALA A 290 -2.53 -5.06 -5.16
CA ALA A 290 -3.17 -4.73 -6.43
C ALA A 290 -4.70 -4.74 -6.36
N SER A 291 -5.29 -5.66 -5.60
CA SER A 291 -6.74 -5.80 -5.47
C SER A 291 -7.37 -4.85 -4.47
N VAL A 292 -6.68 -4.55 -3.35
CA VAL A 292 -7.18 -3.65 -2.30
C VAL A 292 -6.96 -2.18 -2.66
N ASN A 293 -5.88 -1.85 -3.37
CA ASN A 293 -5.59 -0.48 -3.81
C ASN A 293 -5.27 -0.41 -5.32
N PRO A 294 -6.20 -0.86 -6.20
CA PRO A 294 -5.97 -0.89 -7.64
C PRO A 294 -5.80 0.53 -8.22
N GLY A 295 -6.50 1.51 -7.63
CA GLY A 295 -6.40 2.91 -8.06
C GLY A 295 -4.98 3.45 -8.00
N ARG A 296 -4.17 3.07 -6.99
CA ARG A 296 -2.75 3.47 -6.90
C ARG A 296 -1.96 3.07 -8.15
N TYR A 297 -1.99 1.79 -8.49
CA TYR A 297 -1.22 1.25 -9.61
C TYR A 297 -1.75 1.73 -10.95
N LEU A 298 -3.09 1.88 -11.07
CA LEU A 298 -3.72 2.45 -12.24
C LEU A 298 -3.31 3.91 -12.44
N THR A 299 -3.44 4.76 -11.41
CA THR A 299 -3.02 6.17 -11.50
C THR A 299 -1.54 6.26 -11.83
N LEU A 300 -0.68 5.45 -11.18
CA LEU A 300 0.75 5.46 -11.44
C LEU A 300 1.06 5.14 -12.91
N GLY A 301 0.48 4.08 -13.45
CA GLY A 301 0.66 3.71 -14.85
C GLY A 301 0.15 4.78 -15.81
N LEU A 302 -1.07 5.28 -15.59
CA LEU A 302 -1.69 6.31 -16.44
C LEU A 302 -0.91 7.63 -16.41
N VAL A 303 -0.40 8.02 -15.25
CA VAL A 303 0.34 9.29 -15.10
C VAL A 303 1.72 9.22 -15.74
N ILE A 304 2.43 8.10 -15.61
CA ILE A 304 3.71 7.90 -16.33
C ILE A 304 3.46 7.87 -17.84
N TRP A 305 2.43 7.15 -18.27
CA TRP A 305 2.04 7.05 -19.66
C TRP A 305 1.74 8.42 -20.28
N GLU A 306 0.89 9.21 -19.62
CA GLU A 306 0.52 10.56 -20.06
C GLU A 306 1.69 11.55 -20.00
N PHE A 307 2.56 11.45 -18.99
CA PHE A 307 3.78 12.26 -18.90
C PHE A 307 4.66 12.09 -20.15
N GLN A 308 4.79 10.85 -20.62
CA GLN A 308 5.67 10.51 -21.74
C GLN A 308 5.05 10.81 -23.11
N LEU A 309 3.71 10.81 -23.23
CA LEU A 309 3.01 11.24 -24.44
C LEU A 309 2.94 12.76 -24.62
N SER A 310 3.06 13.50 -23.51
CA SER A 310 3.06 14.95 -23.55
C SER A 310 4.36 15.44 -24.21
N SER A 311 4.23 16.14 -25.35
CA SER A 311 5.38 16.63 -26.11
C SER A 311 6.30 17.49 -25.23
N PRO A 312 7.63 17.30 -25.27
CA PRO A 312 8.57 18.12 -24.50
C PRO A 312 8.52 19.61 -24.86
N ALA A 313 7.89 19.98 -25.98
CA ALA A 313 7.74 21.36 -26.43
C ALA A 313 6.54 22.10 -25.80
N ALA A 314 5.58 21.40 -25.18
CA ALA A 314 4.42 22.00 -24.53
C ALA A 314 3.74 21.01 -23.55
N PRO A 315 4.32 20.74 -22.37
CA PRO A 315 3.71 19.89 -21.37
C PRO A 315 2.69 20.70 -20.56
N THR A 316 1.70 21.31 -21.22
CA THR A 316 0.55 21.87 -20.53
C THR A 316 -0.48 20.75 -20.37
N PHE A 317 -0.65 20.28 -19.12
CA PHE A 317 -1.61 19.24 -18.79
C PHE A 317 -2.89 19.88 -18.24
N PRO A 318 -3.88 20.19 -19.08
CA PRO A 318 -5.05 20.92 -18.62
C PRO A 318 -5.79 20.11 -17.56
N ALA A 319 -6.33 20.80 -16.54
CA ALA A 319 -7.09 20.20 -15.44
C ALA A 319 -8.22 19.25 -15.91
N SER A 320 -8.75 19.46 -17.13
CA SER A 320 -9.76 18.61 -17.75
C SER A 320 -9.29 17.18 -18.03
N ARG A 321 -7.99 16.94 -18.24
CA ARG A 321 -7.42 15.59 -18.45
C ARG A 321 -7.18 14.83 -17.15
N TRP A 322 -7.09 15.52 -16.02
CA TRP A 322 -6.96 14.90 -14.70
C TRP A 322 -8.26 14.29 -14.20
N SER A 323 -9.40 14.90 -14.55
CA SER A 323 -10.71 14.45 -14.08
C SER A 323 -10.99 12.98 -14.40
N PRO A 324 -10.83 12.51 -15.66
CA PRO A 324 -11.09 11.10 -15.99
C PRO A 324 -10.15 10.14 -15.25
N ILE A 325 -8.86 10.45 -15.15
CA ILE A 325 -7.87 9.60 -14.47
C ILE A 325 -8.24 9.45 -13.00
N LEU A 326 -8.54 10.56 -12.31
CA LEU A 326 -8.91 10.56 -10.90
C LEU A 326 -10.25 9.83 -10.67
N TRP A 327 -11.23 10.00 -11.56
CA TRP A 327 -12.48 9.26 -11.49
C TRP A 327 -12.26 7.75 -11.71
N CYS A 328 -11.53 7.35 -12.74
CA CYS A 328 -11.18 5.95 -12.98
C CYS A 328 -10.49 5.32 -11.77
N SER A 329 -9.55 6.04 -11.17
CA SER A 329 -8.85 5.56 -9.98
C SER A 329 -9.73 5.51 -8.75
N ALA A 330 -10.63 6.48 -8.53
CA ALA A 330 -11.60 6.44 -7.45
C ALA A 330 -12.58 5.26 -7.61
N LEU A 331 -13.08 5.00 -8.83
CA LEU A 331 -13.90 3.84 -9.13
C LEU A 331 -13.16 2.53 -8.85
N ALA A 332 -11.90 2.43 -9.29
CA ALA A 332 -11.07 1.28 -9.00
C ALA A 332 -10.87 1.08 -7.49
N GLN A 333 -10.61 2.16 -6.73
CA GLN A 333 -10.47 2.10 -5.28
C GLN A 333 -11.71 1.58 -4.56
N VAL A 334 -12.90 2.01 -4.99
CA VAL A 334 -14.17 1.50 -4.48
C VAL A 334 -14.27 -0.02 -4.70
N CYS A 335 -13.87 -0.51 -5.88
CA CYS A 335 -13.81 -1.96 -6.15
C CYS A 335 -12.87 -2.72 -5.19
N GLY A 336 -11.84 -2.05 -4.67
CA GLY A 336 -10.90 -2.63 -3.71
C GLY A 336 -11.50 -3.04 -2.37
N LEU A 337 -12.65 -2.46 -1.99
CA LEU A 337 -13.38 -2.83 -0.77
C LEU A 337 -13.83 -4.30 -0.76
N ALA A 338 -14.05 -4.90 -1.94
CA ALA A 338 -14.40 -6.33 -2.07
C ALA A 338 -13.30 -7.25 -1.49
N TRP A 339 -12.06 -6.78 -1.48
CA TRP A 339 -10.88 -7.53 -1.10
C TRP A 339 -10.36 -7.20 0.30
N PHE A 340 -11.10 -6.38 1.06
CA PHE A 340 -10.70 -5.89 2.38
C PHE A 340 -10.32 -6.99 3.38
N ALA A 341 -11.00 -8.16 3.33
CA ALA A 341 -10.75 -9.25 4.27
C ALA A 341 -9.55 -10.15 3.93
N LEU A 342 -9.07 -10.07 2.69
CA LEU A 342 -8.05 -10.97 2.16
C LEU A 342 -6.70 -10.92 2.91
N PRO A 343 -6.17 -9.77 3.33
CA PRO A 343 -4.96 -9.72 4.17
C PRO A 343 -5.07 -10.54 5.47
N GLY A 344 -6.25 -10.57 6.10
CA GLY A 344 -6.47 -11.37 7.30
C GLY A 344 -6.38 -12.87 7.02
N VAL A 345 -6.96 -13.32 5.89
CA VAL A 345 -6.85 -14.71 5.43
C VAL A 345 -5.38 -15.09 5.18
N LEU A 346 -4.59 -14.21 4.56
CA LEU A 346 -3.15 -14.44 4.35
C LEU A 346 -2.34 -14.53 5.65
N THR A 347 -2.78 -13.86 6.71
CA THR A 347 -2.09 -13.87 7.99
C THR A 347 -2.35 -15.18 8.75
N VAL A 348 -3.58 -15.68 8.68
CA VAL A 348 -4.05 -16.89 9.34
C VAL A 348 -3.57 -18.14 8.61
N TRP A 349 -3.72 -18.16 7.29
CA TRP A 349 -3.18 -19.21 6.43
C TRP A 349 -1.92 -18.66 5.78
N ARG A 350 -0.74 -19.15 6.17
CA ARG A 350 0.55 -18.71 5.59
C ARG A 350 1.01 -19.57 4.42
N THR A 351 0.52 -20.81 4.33
CA THR A 351 1.01 -21.81 3.38
C THR A 351 0.02 -22.08 2.24
N GLY A 352 0.48 -22.68 1.14
CA GLY A 352 -0.37 -22.96 -0.02
C GLY A 352 -0.46 -21.81 -1.04
N GLY A 353 -0.97 -22.14 -2.23
CA GLY A 353 -1.05 -21.21 -3.35
C GLY A 353 -2.22 -20.22 -3.28
N LEU A 354 -2.26 -19.30 -4.26
CA LEU A 354 -3.31 -18.28 -4.40
C LEU A 354 -4.72 -18.85 -4.36
N GLY A 355 -4.97 -19.98 -5.03
CA GLY A 355 -6.29 -20.63 -5.05
C GLY A 355 -6.75 -21.09 -3.66
N HIS A 356 -5.83 -21.55 -2.81
CA HIS A 356 -6.13 -21.91 -1.43
C HIS A 356 -6.52 -20.67 -0.60
N LYS A 357 -5.85 -19.53 -0.81
CA LYS A 357 -6.20 -18.25 -0.16
C LYS A 357 -7.55 -17.73 -0.60
N PHE A 358 -7.84 -17.82 -1.89
CA PHE A 358 -9.14 -17.44 -2.44
C PHE A 358 -10.27 -18.33 -1.90
N HIS A 359 -10.02 -19.64 -1.78
CA HIS A 359 -10.95 -20.55 -1.12
C HIS A 359 -11.18 -20.16 0.35
N GLY A 360 -10.12 -19.76 1.06
CA GLY A 360 -10.21 -19.23 2.42
C GLY A 360 -11.05 -17.96 2.53
N LEU A 361 -10.90 -17.05 1.58
CA LEU A 361 -11.74 -15.85 1.50
C LEU A 361 -13.20 -16.21 1.28
N ILE A 362 -13.52 -17.08 0.33
CA ILE A 362 -14.90 -17.55 0.10
C ILE A 362 -15.46 -18.20 1.36
N ARG A 363 -14.66 -19.04 2.03
CA ARG A 363 -15.07 -19.70 3.27
C ARG A 363 -15.37 -18.68 4.38
N LEU A 364 -14.53 -17.64 4.51
CA LEU A 364 -14.75 -16.54 5.46
C LEU A 364 -16.07 -15.81 5.16
N PHE A 365 -16.35 -15.49 3.90
CA PHE A 365 -17.63 -14.87 3.51
C PHE A 365 -18.83 -15.80 3.75
N ARG A 366 -18.67 -17.12 3.56
CA ARG A 366 -19.73 -18.10 3.87
C ARG A 366 -20.05 -18.18 5.36
N GLN A 367 -19.05 -18.00 6.23
CA GLN A 367 -19.23 -18.13 7.69
C GLN A 367 -19.60 -16.80 8.36
N ALA A 368 -19.04 -15.69 7.86
CA ALA A 368 -19.07 -14.39 8.52
C ALA A 368 -19.18 -13.21 7.53
N GLY A 369 -19.78 -13.40 6.35
CA GLY A 369 -19.92 -12.37 5.31
C GLY A 369 -20.54 -11.06 5.82
N GLY A 370 -21.58 -11.13 6.66
CA GLY A 370 -22.18 -9.96 7.29
C GLY A 370 -21.18 -9.16 8.14
N LYS A 371 -20.38 -9.85 8.97
CA LYS A 371 -19.34 -9.22 9.81
C LYS A 371 -18.22 -8.61 8.97
N VAL A 372 -17.84 -9.27 7.87
CA VAL A 372 -16.82 -8.76 6.93
C VAL A 372 -17.28 -7.45 6.28
N VAL A 373 -18.51 -7.42 5.76
CA VAL A 373 -19.07 -6.21 5.14
C VAL A 373 -19.27 -5.10 6.17
N GLY A 374 -19.78 -5.44 7.36
CA GLY A 374 -19.95 -4.50 8.47
C GLY A 374 -18.63 -3.89 8.92
N LEU A 375 -17.57 -4.69 9.06
CA LEU A 375 -16.23 -4.22 9.40
C LEU A 375 -15.60 -3.37 8.29
N ALA A 376 -15.84 -3.69 7.02
CA ALA A 376 -15.40 -2.86 5.90
C ALA A 376 -16.10 -1.50 5.90
N GLY A 377 -17.42 -1.46 6.14
CA GLY A 377 -18.19 -0.23 6.27
C GLY A 377 -17.77 0.61 7.48
N LEU A 378 -17.57 -0.02 8.63
CA LEU A 378 -17.03 0.65 9.82
C LEU A 378 -15.62 1.19 9.55
N GLY A 379 -14.77 0.42 8.87
CA GLY A 379 -13.42 0.86 8.50
C GLY A 379 -13.40 2.07 7.57
N LEU A 380 -14.32 2.12 6.60
CA LEU A 380 -14.52 3.29 5.74
C LEU A 380 -14.93 4.52 6.58
N VAL A 381 -15.93 4.38 7.46
CA VAL A 381 -16.39 5.47 8.34
C VAL A 381 -15.26 5.94 9.25
N MET A 382 -14.53 5.03 9.89
CA MET A 382 -13.39 5.36 10.75
C MET A 382 -12.30 6.12 9.99
N ASN A 383 -11.99 5.73 8.75
CA ASN A 383 -11.00 6.44 7.94
C ASN A 383 -11.47 7.86 7.62
N VAL A 384 -12.70 8.04 7.13
CA VAL A 384 -13.24 9.36 6.82
C VAL A 384 -13.24 10.24 8.08
N LEU A 385 -13.76 9.74 9.20
CA LEU A 385 -13.81 10.48 10.46
C LEU A 385 -12.43 10.82 11.02
N ALA A 386 -11.43 9.94 10.84
CA ALA A 386 -10.06 10.21 11.27
C ALA A 386 -9.39 11.30 10.43
N LEU A 387 -9.79 11.46 9.16
CA LEU A 387 -9.22 12.41 8.22
C LEU A 387 -9.89 13.80 8.28
N VAL A 388 -11.20 13.86 8.55
CA VAL A 388 -11.97 15.12 8.59
C VAL A 388 -11.31 16.20 9.45
N PRO A 389 -10.86 15.96 10.70
CA PRO A 389 -10.26 16.98 11.53
C PRO A 389 -9.01 17.62 10.93
N PHE A 390 -8.15 16.82 10.27
CA PHE A 390 -6.92 17.31 9.66
C PHE A 390 -7.22 18.14 8.42
N TYR A 391 -8.05 17.63 7.50
CA TYR A 391 -8.42 18.40 6.32
C TYR A 391 -9.24 19.65 6.67
N PHE A 392 -10.06 19.62 7.73
CA PHE A 392 -10.76 20.81 8.22
C PHE A 392 -9.79 21.83 8.81
N LEU A 393 -8.89 21.41 9.70
CA LEU A 393 -7.90 22.27 10.33
C LEU A 393 -7.02 22.95 9.28
N PHE A 394 -6.41 22.18 8.39
CA PHE A 394 -5.56 22.72 7.34
C PHE A 394 -6.34 23.47 6.25
N GLY A 395 -7.57 23.03 5.93
CA GLY A 395 -8.47 23.76 5.05
C GLY A 395 -8.88 25.12 5.62
N SER A 396 -8.92 25.27 6.94
CA SER A 396 -9.21 26.54 7.62
C SER A 396 -7.99 27.48 7.69
N MET A 397 -6.77 26.95 7.55
CA MET A 397 -5.54 27.76 7.47
C MET A 397 -5.42 28.46 6.11
N GLN A 398 -4.41 29.30 5.91
CA GLN A 398 -4.18 30.03 4.65
C GLN A 398 -4.09 29.13 3.41
N ALA A 399 -4.43 29.70 2.26
CA ALA A 399 -4.50 29.08 0.94
C ALA A 399 -3.12 28.75 0.37
N GLU A 400 -2.31 28.01 1.11
CA GLU A 400 -0.92 27.79 0.78
C GLU A 400 -0.66 26.30 0.51
N PRO A 401 0.21 25.94 -0.44
CA PRO A 401 0.53 24.54 -0.75
C PRO A 401 0.95 23.71 0.47
N TRP A 402 1.61 24.35 1.45
CA TRP A 402 2.03 23.68 2.68
C TRP A 402 0.85 23.22 3.54
N SER A 403 -0.33 23.85 3.46
CA SER A 403 -1.50 23.44 4.23
C SER A 403 -2.05 22.12 3.69
N LEU A 404 -2.04 21.92 2.38
CA LEU A 404 -2.44 20.66 1.75
C LEU A 404 -1.45 19.53 2.05
N LEU A 405 -0.14 19.80 1.99
CA LEU A 405 0.90 18.84 2.38
C LEU A 405 0.80 18.48 3.87
N GLY A 406 0.49 19.47 4.72
CA GLY A 406 0.17 19.26 6.13
C GLY A 406 -1.03 18.32 6.29
N ALA A 407 -2.15 18.64 5.65
CA ALA A 407 -3.37 17.82 5.71
C ALA A 407 -3.12 16.36 5.30
N ALA A 408 -2.40 16.16 4.19
CA ALA A 408 -2.07 14.84 3.68
C ALA A 408 -1.13 14.05 4.61
N SER A 409 -0.07 14.69 5.13
CA SER A 409 0.89 14.02 6.03
C SER A 409 0.26 13.60 7.36
N TYR A 410 -0.47 14.50 8.04
CA TYR A 410 -1.16 14.16 9.28
C TYR A 410 -2.33 13.18 9.02
N GLY A 411 -3.03 13.34 7.90
CA GLY A 411 -4.03 12.39 7.44
C GLY A 411 -3.45 11.00 7.24
N TYR A 412 -2.25 10.89 6.66
CA TYR A 412 -1.55 9.61 6.49
C TYR A 412 -1.28 8.93 7.83
N TYR A 413 -0.83 9.65 8.87
CA TYR A 413 -0.59 9.06 10.19
C TYR A 413 -1.88 8.51 10.83
N ALA A 414 -2.97 9.27 10.71
CA ALA A 414 -4.28 8.85 11.20
C ALA A 414 -4.80 7.62 10.44
N GLN A 415 -4.71 7.65 9.11
CA GLN A 415 -5.09 6.53 8.25
C GLN A 415 -4.22 5.29 8.49
N LEU A 416 -2.91 5.45 8.74
CA LEU A 416 -2.01 4.35 9.08
C LEU A 416 -2.45 3.65 10.37
N LEU A 417 -2.77 4.42 11.42
CA LEU A 417 -3.26 3.87 12.68
C LEU A 417 -4.58 3.13 12.48
N VAL A 418 -5.56 3.75 11.80
CA VAL A 418 -6.84 3.11 11.50
C VAL A 418 -6.64 1.85 10.66
N SER A 419 -5.79 1.88 9.63
CA SER A 419 -5.47 0.74 8.78
C SER A 419 -4.87 -0.42 9.60
N LEU A 420 -3.94 -0.14 10.52
CA LEU A 420 -3.35 -1.15 11.41
C LEU A 420 -4.40 -1.80 12.30
N VAL A 421 -5.25 -0.98 12.94
CA VAL A 421 -6.33 -1.48 13.81
C VAL A 421 -7.30 -2.35 13.03
N LEU A 422 -7.74 -1.89 11.85
CA LEU A 422 -8.64 -2.65 10.98
C LEU A 422 -7.99 -3.94 10.48
N MET A 423 -6.74 -3.90 10.04
CA MET A 423 -6.00 -5.07 9.58
C MET A 423 -5.95 -6.16 10.64
N VAL A 424 -5.67 -5.78 11.89
CA VAL A 424 -5.63 -6.73 13.00
C VAL A 424 -7.03 -7.23 13.36
N GLY A 425 -8.05 -6.36 13.35
CA GLY A 425 -9.44 -6.75 13.57
C GLY A 425 -9.94 -7.77 12.53
N VAL A 426 -9.64 -7.54 11.25
CA VAL A 426 -9.91 -8.49 10.14
C VAL A 426 -9.15 -9.80 10.34
N THR A 427 -7.90 -9.72 10.77
CA THR A 427 -7.09 -10.92 11.03
C THR A 427 -7.66 -11.74 12.18
N GLU A 428 -8.12 -11.09 13.24
CA GLU A 428 -8.76 -11.74 14.39
C GLU A 428 -10.09 -12.38 14.00
N LEU A 429 -10.91 -11.70 13.20
CA LEU A 429 -12.12 -12.29 12.62
C LEU A 429 -11.79 -13.52 11.76
N ALA A 430 -10.79 -13.43 10.88
CA ALA A 430 -10.34 -14.56 10.08
C ALA A 430 -9.86 -15.72 10.96
N ARG A 431 -9.14 -15.43 12.06
CA ARG A 431 -8.66 -16.43 13.01
C ARG A 431 -9.82 -17.16 13.70
N GLN A 432 -10.83 -16.43 14.13
CA GLN A 432 -11.99 -16.98 14.83
C GLN A 432 -12.83 -17.90 13.93
N GLU A 433 -13.01 -17.51 12.66
CA GLU A 433 -13.93 -18.22 11.75
C GLU A 433 -13.23 -19.34 10.95
N LEU A 434 -11.96 -19.13 10.55
CA LEU A 434 -11.18 -20.11 9.76
C LEU A 434 -10.30 -21.03 10.63
N GLY A 435 -9.98 -20.62 11.86
CA GLY A 435 -8.97 -21.26 12.70
C GLY A 435 -7.54 -20.93 12.25
N LEU A 436 -6.57 -21.00 13.18
CA LEU A 436 -5.15 -20.93 12.79
C LEU A 436 -4.79 -22.21 12.04
N GLU A 437 -4.23 -22.07 10.85
CA GLU A 437 -3.56 -23.19 10.21
C GLU A 437 -2.27 -23.45 10.99
N ASP A 438 -2.19 -24.62 11.64
CA ASP A 438 -0.93 -25.11 12.17
C ASP A 438 0.03 -25.19 11.00
N GLU A 439 1.13 -24.42 11.06
CA GLU A 439 2.21 -24.63 10.09
C GLU A 439 2.59 -26.11 10.21
N PRO A 440 2.71 -26.85 9.09
CA PRO A 440 3.22 -28.20 9.17
C PRO A 440 4.57 -28.07 9.87
N ARG A 441 4.65 -28.53 11.12
CA ARG A 441 5.93 -28.75 11.76
C ARG A 441 6.60 -29.69 10.77
N TYR A 442 7.62 -29.19 10.07
CA TYR A 442 8.54 -30.06 9.37
C TYR A 442 9.13 -30.92 10.48
N SER A 443 8.46 -32.03 10.78
CA SER A 443 9.01 -33.07 11.62
C SER A 443 10.33 -33.36 10.94
N PRO A 444 11.47 -33.14 11.61
CA PRO A 444 12.74 -33.42 10.98
C PRO A 444 12.61 -34.87 10.53
N LEU A 445 12.70 -35.14 9.23
CA LEU A 445 12.69 -36.50 8.68
C LEU A 445 13.90 -37.32 9.16
N VAL A 446 14.71 -36.76 10.07
CA VAL A 446 16.03 -37.21 10.45
C VAL A 446 16.01 -38.22 11.60
N PRO A 447 15.15 -38.16 12.65
CA PRO A 447 15.11 -39.22 13.66
C PRO A 447 14.59 -40.55 13.08
N GLU A 448 13.50 -40.52 12.29
CA GLU A 448 12.91 -41.75 11.75
C GLU A 448 13.75 -42.38 10.62
N LEU A 449 14.46 -41.60 9.79
CA LEU A 449 15.42 -42.17 8.84
C LEU A 449 16.70 -42.65 9.53
N LEU A 450 17.15 -42.04 10.63
CA LEU A 450 18.29 -42.55 11.39
C LEU A 450 17.93 -43.80 12.21
N GLU A 451 16.71 -43.92 12.71
CA GLU A 451 16.18 -45.16 13.30
C GLU A 451 15.95 -46.24 12.24
N ALA A 452 15.42 -45.89 11.05
CA ALA A 452 15.20 -46.85 9.97
C ALA A 452 16.50 -47.32 9.28
N VAL A 453 17.58 -46.53 9.34
CA VAL A 453 18.89 -46.90 8.77
C VAL A 453 19.77 -47.64 9.80
N GLY A 454 19.28 -47.89 11.02
CA GLY A 454 20.00 -48.71 12.00
C GLY A 454 21.39 -48.17 12.33
N VAL A 455 21.57 -46.85 12.30
CA VAL A 455 22.83 -46.24 12.73
C VAL A 455 22.85 -46.28 14.25
N GLU A 456 23.32 -47.40 14.80
CA GLU A 456 23.68 -47.50 16.21
C GLU A 456 24.61 -46.34 16.55
N ARG A 457 24.15 -45.45 17.45
CA ARG A 457 25.02 -44.49 18.10
C ARG A 457 26.05 -45.28 18.89
N ARG A 458 27.24 -45.47 18.32
CA ARG A 458 28.42 -45.85 19.10
C ARG A 458 28.67 -44.71 20.08
N ALA A 459 28.61 -45.07 21.36
CA ALA A 459 28.81 -44.20 22.52
C ALA A 459 30.19 -43.54 22.53
#